data_AF-A0A939X1X0-F1
#
_entry.id   AF-A0A939X1X0-F1
#
_cell.length_a   1.000
_cell.length_b   1.000
_cell.length_c   1.000
_cell.angle_alpha   90.00
_cell.angle_beta   90.00
_cell.angle_gamma   90.00
#
_symmetry.space_group_name_H-M   'P 1'
#
loop_
_entity.id
_entity.type
_entity.pdbx_description
1 polymer ?
#
loop_
_entity_poly.entity_id
_entity_poly.type
_entity_poly.pdbx_seq_one_letter_code
_entity_poly.pdbx_strand_id
1 'polypeptide(L)'
;MKIRLKNPLKAWREHRKRKADLKDLHQTASVFGSLETLMTKGLLAWNQQERRLYVAEPLAIVMLGRGADHWQRFLNNTYLYLMNKLMAEAWDKHVRDEQRKAVNARIEQGVKVNPGELDRIRRAVREQIESDAVQPPKIEPFEFFVINDHAEGDAKAAITYVGEYNPDTENFVMAAWDDVKLAIDNVK
;
A
#
# COMPACT_ATOMS: atom_id res chain seq x y z
N MET A 1 9.09 35.91 -38.91
CA MET A 1 8.82 34.80 -37.96
C MET A 1 10.03 34.67 -37.02
N LYS A 2 9.98 35.19 -35.79
CA LYS A 2 11.11 35.14 -34.84
C LYS A 2 11.08 33.79 -34.11
N ILE A 3 12.03 32.90 -34.42
CA ILE A 3 12.24 31.67 -33.68
C ILE A 3 12.78 32.06 -32.29
N ARG A 4 11.98 31.91 -31.24
CA ARG A 4 12.47 31.99 -29.85
C ARG A 4 13.42 30.82 -29.62
N LEU A 5 14.72 31.07 -29.71
CA LEU A 5 15.73 30.12 -29.25
C LEU A 5 15.50 29.88 -27.75
N LYS A 6 15.11 28.65 -27.39
CA LYS A 6 15.04 28.24 -25.98
C LYS A 6 16.42 28.42 -25.38
N ASN A 7 16.51 29.13 -24.26
CA ASN A 7 17.76 29.31 -23.54
C ASN A 7 18.35 27.92 -23.21
N PRO A 8 19.54 27.56 -23.74
CA PRO A 8 20.09 26.21 -23.64
C PRO A 8 20.35 25.79 -22.19
N LEU A 9 20.69 26.76 -21.31
CA LEU A 9 20.87 26.50 -19.88
C LEU A 9 19.54 26.14 -19.18
N LYS A 10 18.44 26.76 -19.61
CA LYS A 10 17.10 26.44 -19.09
C LYS A 10 16.67 25.04 -19.52
N ALA A 11 16.86 24.70 -20.80
CA ALA A 11 16.54 23.37 -21.34
C ALA A 11 17.37 22.26 -20.66
N TRP A 12 18.65 22.52 -20.39
CA TRP A 12 19.52 21.57 -19.66
C TRP A 12 19.07 21.36 -18.20
N ARG A 13 18.69 22.42 -17.48
CA ARG A 13 18.15 22.32 -16.11
C ARG A 13 16.82 21.54 -16.09
N GLU A 14 15.91 21.82 -17.02
CA GLU A 14 14.64 21.09 -17.16
C GLU A 14 14.87 19.61 -17.46
N HIS A 15 15.82 19.28 -18.34
CA HIS A 15 16.18 17.90 -18.63
C HIS A 15 16.76 17.17 -17.41
N ARG A 16 17.67 17.82 -16.65
CA ARG A 16 18.23 17.25 -15.42
C ARG A 16 17.16 17.01 -14.37
N LYS A 17 16.24 17.97 -14.17
CA LYS A 17 15.12 17.82 -13.25
C LYS A 17 14.24 16.64 -13.64
N ARG A 18 13.81 16.57 -14.90
CA ARG A 18 13.01 15.44 -15.41
C ARG A 18 13.70 14.10 -15.22
N LYS A 19 15.01 14.03 -15.41
CA LYS A 19 15.79 12.80 -15.18
C LYS A 19 15.81 12.40 -13.70
N ALA A 20 15.91 13.36 -12.79
CA ALA A 20 15.82 13.12 -11.35
C ALA A 20 14.42 12.63 -10.98
N ASP A 21 13.37 13.34 -11.41
CA ASP A 21 11.97 12.97 -11.14
C ASP A 21 11.65 11.54 -11.63
N LEU A 22 12.13 11.16 -12.83
CA LEU A 22 11.98 9.80 -13.35
C LEU A 22 12.73 8.76 -12.51
N LYS A 23 13.93 9.09 -12.04
CA LYS A 23 14.70 8.19 -11.18
C LYS A 23 13.96 7.94 -9.86
N ASP A 24 13.40 9.00 -9.26
CA ASP A 24 12.66 8.90 -8.01
C ASP A 24 11.39 8.05 -8.20
N LEU A 25 10.65 8.26 -9.30
CA LEU A 25 9.51 7.40 -9.66
C LEU A 25 9.90 5.92 -9.80
N HIS A 26 11.03 5.64 -10.48
CA HIS A 26 11.53 4.28 -10.62
C HIS A 26 11.92 3.66 -9.27
N GLN A 27 12.51 4.44 -8.37
CA GLN A 27 12.85 3.99 -7.03
C GLN A 27 11.59 3.65 -6.22
N THR A 28 10.58 4.53 -6.22
CA THR A 28 9.30 4.27 -5.55
C THR A 28 8.61 3.02 -6.10
N ALA A 29 8.56 2.88 -7.43
CA ALA A 29 8.00 1.68 -8.06
C ALA A 29 8.77 0.42 -7.66
N SER A 30 10.10 0.50 -7.55
CA SER A 30 10.93 -0.63 -7.09
C SER A 30 10.65 -1.01 -5.63
N VAL A 31 10.42 -0.03 -4.75
CA VAL A 31 10.04 -0.30 -3.35
C VAL A 31 8.71 -1.05 -3.29
N PHE A 32 7.69 -0.58 -4.01
CA PHE A 32 6.38 -1.24 -4.03
C PHE A 32 6.46 -2.64 -4.65
N GLY A 33 7.23 -2.82 -5.73
CA GLY A 33 7.47 -4.15 -6.31
C GLY A 33 8.21 -5.11 -5.36
N SER A 34 9.11 -4.58 -4.53
CA SER A 34 9.77 -5.38 -3.49
C SER A 34 8.77 -5.82 -2.42
N LEU A 35 7.92 -4.90 -1.94
CA LEU A 35 6.89 -5.20 -0.95
C LEU A 35 5.85 -6.21 -1.46
N GLU A 36 5.39 -6.05 -2.71
CA GLU A 36 4.53 -7.03 -3.38
C GLU A 36 5.18 -8.43 -3.41
N THR A 37 6.49 -8.48 -3.71
CA THR A 37 7.24 -9.74 -3.71
C THR A 37 7.28 -10.37 -2.32
N LEU A 38 7.54 -9.58 -1.27
CA LEU A 38 7.55 -10.06 0.11
C LEU A 38 6.18 -10.61 0.54
N MET A 39 5.09 -9.91 0.19
CA MET A 39 3.72 -10.36 0.43
C MET A 39 3.43 -11.68 -0.29
N THR A 40 3.75 -11.75 -1.59
CA THR A 40 3.49 -12.95 -2.41
C THR A 40 4.31 -14.16 -1.96
N LYS A 41 5.49 -13.94 -1.39
CA LYS A 41 6.35 -14.99 -0.83
C LYS A 41 6.00 -15.37 0.61
N GLY A 42 4.97 -14.75 1.20
CA GLY A 42 4.54 -15.02 2.57
C GLY A 42 5.48 -14.46 3.64
N LEU A 43 6.44 -13.61 3.28
CA LEU A 43 7.31 -12.94 4.24
C LEU A 43 6.61 -11.78 4.95
N LEU A 44 5.53 -11.29 4.34
CA LEU A 44 4.60 -10.34 4.91
C LEU A 44 3.17 -10.82 4.70
N ALA A 45 2.31 -10.60 5.69
CA ALA A 45 0.88 -10.78 5.55
C ALA A 45 0.14 -9.65 6.25
N TRP A 46 -0.94 -9.17 5.63
CA TRP A 46 -1.75 -8.08 6.17
C TRP A 46 -3.16 -8.57 6.44
N ASN A 47 -3.62 -8.43 7.69
CA ASN A 47 -5.01 -8.57 8.04
C ASN A 47 -5.64 -7.17 8.12
N GLN A 48 -6.43 -6.83 7.08
CA GLN A 48 -7.10 -5.54 6.99
C GLN A 48 -8.15 -5.33 8.08
N GLN A 49 -8.88 -6.37 8.49
CA GLN A 49 -9.97 -6.24 9.47
C GLN A 49 -9.44 -5.88 10.85
N GLU A 50 -8.32 -6.49 11.24
CA GLU A 50 -7.70 -6.27 12.54
C GLU A 50 -6.61 -5.18 12.50
N ARG A 51 -6.24 -4.71 11.31
CA ARG A 51 -5.09 -3.82 11.06
C ARG A 51 -3.82 -4.39 11.65
N ARG A 52 -3.50 -5.63 11.25
CA ARG A 52 -2.33 -6.38 11.73
C ARG A 52 -1.40 -6.73 10.59
N LEU A 53 -0.14 -6.34 10.75
CA LEU A 53 0.95 -6.75 9.88
C LEU A 53 1.70 -7.92 10.52
N TYR A 54 1.77 -9.03 9.81
CA TYR A 54 2.59 -10.17 10.19
C TYR A 54 3.87 -10.15 9.37
N VAL A 55 5.01 -10.25 10.05
CA VAL A 55 6.35 -10.20 9.45
C VAL A 55 7.08 -11.48 9.79
N ALA A 56 7.57 -12.19 8.77
CA ALA A 56 8.41 -13.35 8.99
C ALA A 56 9.71 -12.95 9.70
N GLU A 57 10.10 -13.70 10.73
CA GLU A 57 11.26 -13.41 11.57
C GLU A 57 12.57 -13.21 10.79
N PRO A 58 12.92 -14.02 9.78
CA PRO A 58 14.14 -13.79 9.00
C PRO A 58 14.18 -12.40 8.34
N LEU A 59 13.02 -11.91 7.87
CA LEU A 59 12.90 -10.58 7.29
C LEU A 59 13.04 -9.51 8.38
N ALA A 60 12.39 -9.70 9.52
CA ALA A 60 12.48 -8.77 10.65
C ALA A 60 13.93 -8.62 11.14
N ILE A 61 14.66 -9.73 11.31
CA ILE A 61 16.07 -9.73 11.71
C ILE A 61 16.93 -8.92 10.72
N VAL A 62 16.74 -9.13 9.42
CA VAL A 62 17.50 -8.40 8.39
C VAL A 62 17.22 -6.90 8.44
N MET A 63 15.97 -6.50 8.66
CA MET A 63 15.60 -5.09 8.71
C MET A 63 16.05 -4.41 10.02
N LEU A 64 15.83 -5.07 11.16
CA LEU A 64 16.27 -4.58 12.47
C LEU A 64 17.79 -4.53 12.61
N GLY A 65 18.51 -5.48 12.01
CA GLY A 65 19.97 -5.49 11.97
C GLY A 65 20.59 -4.28 11.27
N ARG A 66 19.79 -3.53 10.49
CA ARG A 66 20.19 -2.25 9.87
C ARG A 66 19.90 -1.04 10.77
N GLY A 67 19.33 -1.25 11.96
CA GLY A 67 18.99 -0.23 12.92
C GLY A 67 17.51 0.18 12.91
N ALA A 68 17.10 0.88 13.98
CA ALA A 68 15.71 1.29 14.21
C ALA A 68 15.14 2.15 13.07
N ASP A 69 15.92 3.09 12.54
CA ASP A 69 15.50 3.95 11.42
C ASP A 69 15.13 3.15 10.16
N HIS A 70 15.83 2.04 9.90
CA HIS A 70 15.52 1.18 8.75
C HIS A 70 14.24 0.39 8.99
N TRP A 71 14.02 -0.08 10.21
CA TRP A 71 12.77 -0.74 10.60
C TRP A 71 11.59 0.21 10.48
N GLN A 72 11.72 1.43 11.00
CA GLN A 72 10.72 2.49 10.90
C GLN A 72 10.37 2.79 9.43
N ARG A 73 11.37 2.98 8.57
CA ARG A 73 11.17 3.19 7.12
C ARG A 73 10.52 1.99 6.44
N PHE A 74 10.89 0.78 6.85
CA PHE A 74 10.27 -0.44 6.36
C PHE A 74 8.78 -0.49 6.70
N LEU A 75 8.40 -0.19 7.95
CA LEU A 75 7.01 -0.09 8.39
C LEU A 75 6.25 1.01 7.62
N ASN A 76 6.85 2.19 7.47
CA ASN A 76 6.23 3.29 6.72
C ASN A 76 6.00 2.93 5.24
N ASN A 77 7.00 2.36 4.57
CA ASN A 77 6.87 1.94 3.18
C ASN A 77 5.82 0.83 3.01
N THR A 78 5.78 -0.12 3.96
CA THR A 78 4.76 -1.18 3.98
C THR A 78 3.37 -0.57 4.13
N TYR A 79 3.21 0.37 5.05
CA TYR A 79 1.97 1.12 5.24
C TYR A 79 1.52 1.85 3.97
N LEU A 80 2.39 2.64 3.34
CA LEU A 80 2.07 3.37 2.11
C LEU A 80 1.67 2.44 0.95
N TYR A 81 2.32 1.27 0.86
CA TYR A 81 1.95 0.24 -0.11
C TYR A 81 0.56 -0.34 0.16
N LEU A 82 0.25 -0.68 1.42
CA LEU A 82 -1.08 -1.18 1.81
C LEU A 82 -2.16 -0.12 1.53
N MET A 83 -1.89 1.14 1.84
CA MET A 83 -2.78 2.25 1.52
C MET A 83 -3.02 2.42 0.03
N ASN A 84 -1.97 2.26 -0.78
CA ASN A 84 -2.11 2.29 -2.24
C ASN A 84 -3.04 1.18 -2.74
N LYS A 85 -2.93 -0.04 -2.18
CA LYS A 85 -3.83 -1.16 -2.50
C LYS A 85 -5.27 -0.86 -2.12
N LEU A 86 -5.50 -0.40 -0.90
CA LEU A 86 -6.83 -0.04 -0.42
C LEU A 86 -7.48 1.06 -1.27
N MET A 87 -6.70 2.07 -1.63
CA MET A 87 -7.17 3.15 -2.49
C MET A 87 -7.52 2.64 -3.90
N ALA A 88 -6.67 1.77 -4.48
CA ALA A 88 -6.93 1.17 -5.79
C ALA A 88 -8.21 0.31 -5.76
N GLU A 89 -8.41 -0.49 -4.72
CA GLU A 89 -9.60 -1.31 -4.53
C GLU A 89 -10.88 -0.46 -4.39
N ALA A 90 -10.81 0.61 -3.58
CA ALA A 90 -11.92 1.54 -3.39
C ALA A 90 -12.27 2.26 -4.70
N TRP A 91 -11.26 2.72 -5.44
CA TRP A 91 -11.41 3.31 -6.77
C TRP A 91 -12.06 2.35 -7.77
N ASP A 92 -11.53 1.13 -7.88
CA ASP A 92 -12.06 0.12 -8.79
C ASP A 92 -13.50 -0.26 -8.43
N LYS A 93 -13.83 -0.32 -7.14
CA LYS A 93 -15.19 -0.54 -6.67
C LYS A 93 -16.11 0.59 -7.11
N HIS A 94 -15.73 1.85 -6.86
CA HIS A 94 -16.50 3.01 -7.28
C HIS A 94 -16.76 3.03 -8.79
N VAL A 95 -15.71 2.82 -9.60
CA VAL A 95 -15.83 2.74 -11.06
C VAL A 95 -16.81 1.63 -11.48
N ARG A 96 -16.73 0.45 -10.87
CA ARG A 96 -17.65 -0.67 -11.15
C ARG A 96 -19.10 -0.33 -10.79
N ASP A 97 -19.31 0.36 -9.67
CA ASP A 97 -20.64 0.73 -9.21
C ASP A 97 -21.27 1.78 -10.14
N GLU A 98 -20.51 2.79 -10.57
CA GLU A 98 -20.98 3.78 -11.56
C GLU A 98 -21.26 3.14 -12.93
N GLN A 99 -20.40 2.22 -13.38
CA GLN A 99 -20.66 1.46 -14.60
C GLN A 99 -21.95 0.64 -14.49
N ARG A 100 -22.19 0.00 -13.35
CA ARG A 100 -23.42 -0.78 -13.12
C ARG A 100 -24.65 0.11 -13.14
N LYS A 101 -24.62 1.28 -12.49
CA LYS A 101 -25.71 2.26 -12.51
C LYS A 101 -26.00 2.72 -13.94
N ALA A 102 -24.97 3.06 -14.71
CA ALA A 102 -25.11 3.51 -16.09
C ALA A 102 -25.69 2.43 -17.02
N VAL A 103 -25.27 1.17 -16.83
CA VAL A 103 -25.86 0.02 -17.56
C VAL A 103 -27.33 -0.15 -17.21
N ASN A 104 -27.68 -0.13 -15.92
CA ASN A 104 -29.07 -0.28 -15.48
C ASN A 104 -29.96 0.83 -16.06
N ALA A 105 -29.51 2.08 -16.05
CA ALA A 105 -30.24 3.21 -16.64
C ALA A 105 -30.51 3.01 -18.14
N ARG A 106 -29.57 2.42 -18.90
CA ARG A 106 -29.79 2.11 -20.32
C ARG A 106 -30.79 0.98 -20.53
N ILE A 107 -30.77 -0.04 -19.69
CA ILE A 107 -31.73 -1.15 -19.73
C ILE A 107 -33.14 -0.62 -19.42
N GLU A 108 -33.29 0.25 -18.43
CA GLU A 108 -34.56 0.91 -18.08
C GLU A 108 -35.10 1.78 -19.22
N GLN A 109 -34.22 2.36 -20.04
CA GLN A 109 -34.58 3.07 -21.27
C GLN A 109 -34.93 2.15 -22.45
N GLY A 110 -34.97 0.83 -22.24
CA GLY A 110 -35.28 -0.17 -23.27
C GLY A 110 -34.13 -0.46 -24.23
N VAL A 111 -32.91 -0.01 -23.94
CA VAL A 111 -31.74 -0.25 -24.79
C VAL A 111 -31.19 -1.64 -24.54
N LYS A 112 -31.07 -2.45 -25.61
CA LYS A 112 -30.38 -3.74 -25.55
C LYS A 112 -28.87 -3.52 -25.42
N VAL A 113 -28.32 -3.81 -24.25
CA VAL A 113 -26.88 -3.67 -23.98
C VAL A 113 -26.12 -4.85 -24.59
N ASN A 114 -25.45 -4.61 -25.72
CA ASN A 114 -24.52 -5.54 -26.35
C ASN A 114 -23.06 -5.20 -25.95
N PRO A 115 -22.06 -6.03 -26.29
CA PRO A 115 -20.66 -5.73 -25.92
C PRO A 115 -20.15 -4.36 -26.38
N GLY A 116 -20.56 -3.90 -27.58
CA GLY A 116 -20.18 -2.58 -28.09
C GLY A 116 -20.79 -1.43 -27.29
N GLU A 117 -22.04 -1.55 -26.86
CA GLU A 117 -22.71 -0.55 -26.02
C GLU A 117 -22.15 -0.58 -24.60
N LEU A 118 -21.84 -1.77 -24.07
CA LEU A 118 -21.17 -1.91 -22.78
C LEU A 118 -19.83 -1.18 -22.75
N ASP A 119 -19.03 -1.30 -23.80
CA ASP A 119 -17.74 -0.60 -23.88
C ASP A 119 -17.89 0.92 -24.05
N ARG A 120 -18.94 1.38 -24.76
CA ARG A 120 -19.28 2.81 -24.82
C ARG A 120 -19.65 3.35 -23.45
N ILE A 121 -20.50 2.64 -22.70
CA ILE A 121 -20.89 3.01 -21.33
C ILE A 121 -19.65 3.07 -20.43
N ARG A 122 -18.77 2.06 -20.50
CA ARG A 122 -17.53 2.03 -19.70
C ARG A 122 -16.61 3.22 -19.96
N ARG A 123 -16.45 3.62 -21.22
CA ARG A 123 -15.64 4.80 -21.59
C ARG A 123 -16.28 6.09 -21.10
N ALA A 124 -17.57 6.28 -21.37
CA ALA A 124 -18.30 7.46 -20.95
C ALA A 124 -18.26 7.66 -19.43
N VAL A 125 -18.45 6.58 -18.66
CA VAL A 125 -18.34 6.63 -17.19
C VAL A 125 -16.94 7.01 -16.75
N ARG A 126 -15.88 6.42 -17.33
CA ARG A 126 -14.49 6.76 -16.96
C ARG A 126 -14.11 8.20 -17.29
N GLU A 127 -14.68 8.79 -18.33
CA GLU A 127 -14.47 10.18 -18.70
C GLU A 127 -15.19 11.16 -17.76
N GLN A 128 -16.23 10.71 -17.06
CA GLN A 128 -17.07 11.53 -16.17
C GLN A 128 -16.70 11.41 -14.70
N ILE A 129 -16.00 10.34 -14.28
CA ILE A 129 -15.58 10.17 -12.89
C ILE A 129 -14.53 11.22 -12.55
N GLU A 130 -14.82 12.02 -11.53
CA GLU A 130 -13.91 13.01 -10.99
C GLU A 130 -12.71 12.32 -10.30
N SER A 131 -11.53 12.92 -10.41
CA SER A 131 -10.29 12.33 -9.87
C SER A 131 -10.27 12.17 -8.35
N ASP A 132 -11.12 12.91 -7.64
CA ASP A 132 -11.28 12.93 -6.18
C ASP A 132 -12.60 12.28 -5.72
N ALA A 133 -13.29 11.56 -6.62
CA ALA A 133 -14.55 10.86 -6.32
C ALA A 133 -14.42 9.79 -5.22
N VAL A 134 -13.21 9.29 -4.97
CA VAL A 134 -12.90 8.41 -3.85
C VAL A 134 -11.98 9.14 -2.90
N GLN A 135 -12.39 9.20 -1.63
CA GLN A 135 -11.53 9.74 -0.58
C GLN A 135 -10.47 8.71 -0.19
N PRO A 136 -9.22 9.13 0.04
CA PRO A 136 -8.20 8.24 0.55
C PRO A 136 -8.65 7.67 1.90
N PRO A 137 -8.36 6.38 2.18
CA PRO A 137 -8.64 5.84 3.50
C PRO A 137 -7.86 6.64 4.55
N LYS A 138 -8.41 6.73 5.76
CA LYS A 138 -7.75 7.45 6.84
C LYS A 138 -6.44 6.74 7.21
N ILE A 139 -5.44 7.55 7.57
CA ILE A 139 -4.22 7.05 8.19
C ILE A 139 -4.55 6.55 9.60
N GLU A 140 -4.27 5.27 9.86
CA GLU A 140 -4.58 4.63 11.12
C GLU A 140 -3.37 3.85 11.65
N PRO A 141 -3.12 3.89 12.97
CA PRO A 141 -2.14 3.02 13.61
C PRO A 141 -2.47 1.54 13.39
N PHE A 142 -1.43 0.72 13.33
CA PHE A 142 -1.57 -0.72 13.15
C PHE A 142 -0.61 -1.49 14.07
N GLU A 143 -1.03 -2.68 14.45
CA GLU A 143 -0.21 -3.61 15.21
C GLU A 143 0.65 -4.43 14.24
N PHE A 144 1.86 -4.78 14.64
CA PHE A 144 2.68 -5.73 13.90
C PHE A 144 3.19 -6.85 14.80
N PHE A 145 3.36 -8.02 14.20
CA PHE A 145 3.78 -9.24 14.86
C PHE A 145 4.93 -9.85 14.07
N VAL A 146 6.02 -10.16 14.75
CA VAL A 146 7.11 -10.94 14.18
C VAL A 146 6.85 -12.41 14.47
N ILE A 147 6.76 -13.22 13.42
CA ILE A 147 6.44 -14.64 13.50
C ILE A 147 7.64 -15.48 13.10
N ASN A 148 8.02 -16.42 13.94
CA ASN A 148 8.92 -17.50 13.62
C ASN A 148 8.12 -18.70 13.10
N ASP A 149 8.13 -18.89 11.78
CA ASP A 149 7.49 -20.02 11.08
C ASP A 149 8.30 -21.34 11.19
N HIS A 150 9.45 -21.30 11.87
CA HIS A 150 10.35 -22.43 12.12
C HIS A 150 10.49 -22.74 13.62
N ALA A 151 9.54 -22.31 14.45
CA ALA A 151 9.57 -22.59 15.88
C ALA A 151 9.64 -24.12 16.15
N GLU A 152 10.55 -24.54 17.04
CA GLU A 152 10.68 -25.94 17.44
C GLU A 152 9.53 -26.34 18.39
N GLY A 153 8.97 -27.56 18.23
CA GLY A 153 7.89 -28.12 19.06
C GLY A 153 6.56 -28.35 18.33
N ASP A 154 5.44 -28.47 19.08
CA ASP A 154 4.09 -28.70 18.53
C ASP A 154 3.47 -27.46 17.86
N ALA A 155 4.08 -26.28 18.04
CA ALA A 155 3.61 -25.03 17.46
C ALA A 155 4.15 -24.86 16.03
N LYS A 156 3.25 -24.75 15.04
CA LYS A 156 3.62 -24.52 13.63
C LYS A 156 4.15 -23.10 13.36
N ALA A 157 3.99 -22.18 14.30
CA ALA A 157 4.48 -20.81 14.24
C ALA A 157 4.46 -20.20 15.66
N ALA A 158 5.42 -19.34 16.00
CA ALA A 158 5.48 -18.63 17.28
C ALA A 158 5.67 -17.12 17.09
N ILE A 159 4.98 -16.31 17.89
CA ILE A 159 5.19 -14.86 17.94
C ILE A 159 6.44 -14.57 18.76
N THR A 160 7.40 -13.86 18.20
CA THR A 160 8.64 -13.49 18.90
C THR A 160 8.62 -12.03 19.36
N TYR A 161 8.04 -11.13 18.56
CA TYR A 161 7.87 -9.73 18.94
C TYR A 161 6.49 -9.21 18.55
N VAL A 162 6.03 -8.22 19.31
CA VAL A 162 4.82 -7.46 19.04
C VAL A 162 5.14 -5.97 19.10
N GLY A 163 4.48 -5.20 18.27
CA GLY A 163 4.59 -3.75 18.33
C GLY A 163 3.40 -3.03 17.72
N GLU A 164 3.42 -1.72 17.87
CA GLU A 164 2.46 -0.80 17.29
C GLU A 164 3.24 0.24 16.48
N TYR A 165 2.72 0.58 15.31
CA TYR A 165 3.24 1.67 14.49
C TYR A 165 2.16 2.73 14.30
N ASN A 166 2.54 3.99 14.53
CA ASN A 166 1.70 5.14 14.24
C ASN A 166 2.27 5.90 13.02
N PRO A 167 1.59 5.86 11.85
CA PRO A 167 2.07 6.54 10.67
C PRO A 167 2.01 8.08 10.76
N ASP A 168 1.18 8.66 11.62
CA ASP A 168 1.09 10.12 11.79
C ASP A 168 2.33 10.68 12.50
N THR A 169 2.84 9.95 13.49
CA THR A 169 4.05 10.35 14.23
C THR A 169 5.31 9.66 13.70
N GLU A 170 5.14 8.75 12.74
CA GLU A 170 6.13 7.78 12.26
C GLU A 170 6.80 6.95 13.37
N ASN A 171 6.23 6.87 14.58
CA ASN A 171 6.87 6.21 15.70
C ASN A 171 6.41 4.75 15.81
N PHE A 172 7.29 3.89 16.33
CA PHE A 172 6.92 2.54 16.70
C PHE A 172 7.31 2.23 18.14
N VAL A 173 6.53 1.35 18.76
CA VAL A 173 6.90 0.68 20.02
C VAL A 173 6.95 -0.81 19.73
N MET A 174 7.93 -1.51 20.31
CA MET A 174 8.15 -2.92 20.08
C MET A 174 8.66 -3.58 21.37
N ALA A 175 8.14 -4.76 21.67
CA ALA A 175 8.56 -5.56 22.81
C ALA A 175 8.68 -7.04 22.40
N ALA A 176 9.55 -7.78 23.10
CA ALA A 176 9.59 -9.23 22.98
C ALA A 176 8.28 -9.80 23.54
N TRP A 177 7.74 -10.82 22.86
CA TRP A 177 6.44 -11.39 23.25
C TRP A 177 6.47 -12.00 24.64
N ASP A 178 7.60 -12.56 25.06
CA ASP A 178 7.76 -13.13 26.40
C ASP A 178 7.73 -12.06 27.50
N ASP A 179 8.26 -10.86 27.26
CA ASP A 179 8.15 -9.74 28.19
C ASP A 179 6.69 -9.30 28.36
N VAL A 180 5.94 -9.29 27.26
CA VAL A 180 4.50 -8.96 27.28
C VAL A 180 3.70 -10.01 28.07
N LYS A 181 3.97 -11.31 27.86
CA LYS A 181 3.33 -12.39 28.65
C LYS A 181 3.61 -12.23 30.14
N LEU A 182 4.88 -12.03 30.51
CA LEU A 182 5.28 -11.84 31.90
C LEU A 182 4.58 -10.64 32.52
N ALA A 183 4.46 -9.53 31.80
CA ALA A 183 3.75 -8.34 32.27
C ALA A 183 2.25 -8.63 32.51
N ILE A 184 1.59 -9.36 31.61
CA ILE A 184 0.17 -9.72 31.75
C ILE A 184 -0.05 -10.66 32.94
N ASP A 185 0.81 -11.66 33.13
CA ASP A 185 0.67 -12.61 34.23
C ASP A 185 0.90 -11.97 35.60
N ASN A 186 1.71 -10.90 35.68
CA ASN A 186 1.93 -10.13 36.91
C ASN A 186 0.82 -9.10 37.21
N VAL A 187 -0.11 -8.87 36.28
CA VAL A 187 -1.26 -7.96 36.47
C VAL A 187 -2.49 -8.73 36.98
N LYS A 188 -2.47 -10.06 36.96
CA LYS A 188 -3.48 -10.92 37.59
C LYS A 188 -3.24 -11.05 39.09
#